data_AF-A0A183I812-F1
#
_entry.id   AF-A0A183I812-F1
#
_cell.length_a   1.000
_cell.length_b   1.000
_cell.length_c   1.000
_cell.angle_alpha   90.00
_cell.angle_beta   90.00
_cell.angle_gamma   90.00
#
_symmetry.space_group_name_H-M   'P 1'
#
loop_
_entity.id
_entity.type
_entity.pdbx_description
1 polymer ?
#
loop_
_entity_poly.entity_id
_entity_poly.type
_entity_poly.pdbx_seq_one_letter_code
_entity_poly.pdbx_strand_id
1 'polypeptide(L)'
;MNDKLPEDFDVIVLGTGLPECIIAAACARSGLSVLQLDRNDYYGDLWASFNLWTIQHWITGDSKDDNEAQISPESFLRDDEKFLPTTCQSFIENIHQQFLHNHVDDAQELDAAVTSSLQDIDPQWRKFSLDLLPKVLLSRGSMVKLLCDSGVAKYCEFKCVDRFLSYSANKSPNPLEVVPCSRGEIFRSDAISFVLY
;
A
#
# COMPACT_ATOMS: atom_id res chain seq x y z
N MET A 1 -1.56 -33.19 3.55
CA MET A 1 -0.72 -32.95 4.74
C MET A 1 -1.67 -32.56 5.87
N ASN A 2 -1.52 -33.19 7.03
CA ASN A 2 -2.42 -32.98 8.17
C ASN A 2 -1.75 -32.00 9.13
N ASP A 3 -1.43 -30.81 8.60
CA ASP A 3 -0.64 -29.80 9.31
C ASP A 3 -1.59 -29.06 10.26
N LYS A 4 -1.65 -29.54 11.50
CA LYS A 4 -2.36 -28.85 12.57
C LYS A 4 -1.55 -27.63 12.98
N LEU A 5 -2.22 -26.47 13.08
CA LEU A 5 -1.65 -25.27 13.65
C LEU A 5 -1.27 -25.55 15.12
N PRO A 6 -0.07 -25.14 15.58
CA PRO A 6 0.28 -25.17 17.00
C PRO A 6 -0.73 -24.40 17.86
N GLU A 7 -0.89 -24.82 19.11
CA GLU A 7 -1.82 -24.19 20.06
C GLU A 7 -1.20 -22.98 20.78
N ASP A 8 0.14 -22.96 20.90
CA ASP A 8 0.88 -21.95 21.67
C ASP A 8 1.90 -21.22 20.79
N PHE A 9 1.97 -19.89 20.96
CA PHE A 9 2.97 -19.00 20.35
C PHE A 9 3.41 -17.92 21.35
N ASP A 10 4.67 -17.49 21.27
CA ASP A 10 5.18 -16.41 22.12
C ASP A 10 4.60 -15.04 21.72
N VAL A 11 4.34 -14.83 20.42
CA VAL A 11 3.81 -13.58 19.87
C VAL A 11 2.76 -13.87 18.80
N ILE A 12 1.58 -13.25 18.92
CA ILE A 12 0.57 -13.21 17.86
C ILE A 12 0.50 -11.78 17.31
N VAL A 13 0.66 -11.64 16.00
CA VAL A 13 0.59 -10.37 15.28
C VAL A 13 -0.62 -10.38 14.37
N LEU A 14 -1.49 -9.37 14.51
CA LEU A 14 -2.67 -9.20 13.67
C LEU A 14 -2.39 -8.09 12.64
N GLY A 15 -2.45 -8.44 11.37
CA GLY A 15 -2.11 -7.60 10.23
C GLY A 15 -0.72 -7.91 9.65
N THR A 16 -0.58 -7.61 8.37
CA THR A 16 0.67 -7.74 7.61
C THR A 16 1.12 -6.42 7.00
N GLY A 17 0.69 -5.30 7.59
CA GLY A 17 1.26 -4.00 7.28
C GLY A 17 2.76 -3.92 7.59
N LEU A 18 3.41 -2.85 7.12
CA LEU A 18 4.85 -2.70 7.27
C LEU A 18 5.30 -2.70 8.75
N PRO A 19 4.65 -1.98 9.68
CA PRO A 19 5.02 -2.03 11.10
C PRO A 19 4.89 -3.43 11.72
N GLU A 20 3.79 -4.11 11.42
CA GLU A 20 3.46 -5.45 11.92
C GLU A 20 4.51 -6.47 11.46
N CYS A 21 4.85 -6.43 10.16
CA CYS A 21 5.89 -7.28 9.59
C CYS A 21 7.27 -7.02 10.18
N ILE A 22 7.62 -5.75 10.47
CA ILE A 22 8.92 -5.41 11.10
C ILE A 22 9.00 -6.02 12.50
N ILE A 23 7.94 -5.89 13.30
CA ILE A 23 7.89 -6.44 14.66
C ILE A 23 7.89 -7.97 14.63
N ALA A 24 7.06 -8.58 13.79
CA ALA A 24 7.00 -10.03 13.62
C ALA A 24 8.38 -10.61 13.24
N ALA A 25 9.06 -9.99 12.28
CA ALA A 25 10.41 -10.41 11.87
C ALA A 25 11.44 -10.22 12.98
N ALA A 26 11.37 -9.15 13.77
CA ALA A 26 12.27 -8.91 14.89
C ALA A 26 12.07 -9.94 16.03
N CYS A 27 10.83 -10.27 16.36
CA CYS A 27 10.48 -11.30 17.34
C CYS A 27 10.99 -12.67 16.89
N ALA A 28 10.69 -13.06 15.64
CA ALA A 28 11.14 -14.33 15.08
C ALA A 28 12.67 -14.43 15.05
N ARG A 29 13.37 -13.36 14.65
CA ARG A 29 14.83 -13.31 14.65
C ARG A 29 15.44 -13.38 16.06
N SER A 30 14.68 -12.99 17.08
CA SER A 30 15.08 -13.12 18.49
C SER A 30 14.83 -14.52 19.07
N GLY A 31 14.34 -15.47 18.25
CA GLY A 31 14.07 -16.85 18.66
C GLY A 31 12.67 -17.10 19.19
N LEU A 32 11.77 -16.12 19.13
CA LEU A 32 10.37 -16.28 19.54
C LEU A 32 9.55 -16.97 18.45
N SER A 33 8.60 -17.80 18.85
CA SER A 33 7.56 -18.35 17.97
C SER A 33 6.52 -17.27 17.67
N VAL A 34 6.30 -16.99 16.38
CA VAL A 34 5.41 -15.91 15.92
C VAL A 34 4.30 -16.47 15.03
N LEU A 35 3.06 -16.15 15.37
CA LEU A 35 1.90 -16.34 14.50
C LEU A 35 1.47 -14.98 13.96
N GLN A 36 1.62 -14.77 12.65
CA GLN A 36 1.18 -13.56 11.99
C GLN A 36 -0.04 -13.86 11.12
N LEU A 37 -1.15 -13.16 11.39
CA LEU A 37 -2.44 -13.35 10.73
C LEU A 37 -2.81 -12.07 9.98
N ASP A 38 -3.55 -12.19 8.88
CA ASP A 38 -4.21 -11.06 8.23
C ASP A 38 -5.68 -11.44 7.97
N ARG A 39 -6.57 -10.44 8.04
CA ARG A 39 -7.97 -10.62 7.67
C ARG A 39 -8.16 -10.60 6.16
N ASN A 40 -7.25 -9.93 5.45
CA ASN A 40 -7.27 -9.81 4.02
C ASN A 40 -6.67 -11.06 3.37
N ASP A 41 -7.07 -11.35 2.13
CA ASP A 41 -6.47 -12.40 1.29
C ASP A 41 -5.18 -11.94 0.59
N TYR A 42 -4.68 -10.75 0.94
CA TYR A 42 -3.45 -10.13 0.45
C TYR A 42 -2.62 -9.55 1.60
N TYR A 43 -1.34 -9.30 1.34
CA TYR A 43 -0.41 -8.71 2.31
C TYR A 43 -0.42 -7.18 2.27
N GLY A 44 -0.15 -6.55 3.41
CA GLY A 44 0.21 -5.13 3.52
C GLY A 44 -0.89 -4.22 4.04
N ASP A 45 -2.16 -4.63 4.06
CA ASP A 45 -3.30 -3.79 4.46
C ASP A 45 -3.23 -2.41 3.76
N LEU A 46 -3.13 -1.28 4.48
CA LEU A 46 -2.96 0.06 3.89
C LEU A 46 -1.64 0.27 3.12
N TRP A 47 -0.67 -0.64 3.27
CA TRP A 47 0.61 -0.65 2.55
C TRP A 47 0.59 -1.55 1.31
N ALA A 48 -0.56 -2.16 0.99
CA ALA A 48 -0.69 -3.05 -0.15
C ALA A 48 -0.56 -2.30 -1.49
N SER A 49 -0.09 -3.05 -2.48
CA SER A 49 -0.02 -2.64 -3.87
C SER A 49 -0.86 -3.58 -4.73
N PHE A 50 -1.69 -3.03 -5.60
CA PHE A 50 -2.63 -3.78 -6.41
C PHE A 50 -2.35 -3.63 -7.90
N ASN A 51 -2.63 -4.66 -8.69
CA ASN A 51 -2.75 -4.49 -10.13
C ASN A 51 -4.13 -3.91 -10.47
N LEU A 52 -4.34 -3.56 -11.76
CA LEU A 52 -5.60 -2.96 -12.21
C LEU A 52 -6.83 -3.83 -11.93
N TRP A 53 -6.70 -5.15 -11.98
CA TRP A 53 -7.82 -6.05 -11.71
C TRP A 53 -8.16 -6.11 -10.22
N THR A 54 -7.15 -6.33 -9.38
CA THR A 54 -7.32 -6.50 -7.93
C THR A 54 -7.76 -5.22 -7.24
N ILE A 55 -7.31 -4.04 -7.72
CA ILE A 55 -7.75 -2.77 -7.13
C ILE A 55 -9.25 -2.53 -7.40
N GLN A 56 -9.76 -2.96 -8.55
CA GLN A 56 -11.20 -2.86 -8.84
C GLN A 56 -12.02 -3.72 -7.87
N HIS A 57 -11.61 -4.97 -7.66
CA HIS A 57 -12.28 -5.88 -6.72
C HIS A 57 -12.22 -5.36 -5.28
N TRP A 58 -11.08 -4.78 -4.90
CA TRP A 58 -10.90 -4.15 -3.59
C TRP A 58 -11.81 -2.93 -3.42
N ILE A 59 -11.96 -2.09 -4.45
CA ILE A 59 -12.87 -0.93 -4.43
C ILE A 59 -14.33 -1.37 -4.35
N THR A 60 -14.76 -2.35 -5.15
CA THR A 60 -16.15 -2.80 -5.19
C THR A 60 -16.56 -3.60 -3.96
N GLY A 61 -15.60 -3.91 -3.08
CA GLY A 61 -15.87 -4.58 -1.81
C GLY A 61 -16.36 -6.00 -1.99
N ASP A 62 -15.86 -6.73 -3.00
CA ASP A 62 -16.25 -8.13 -3.28
C ASP A 62 -15.74 -9.14 -2.22
N SER A 63 -15.36 -8.63 -1.05
CA SER A 63 -15.07 -9.37 0.17
C SER A 63 -16.37 -10.02 0.66
N LYS A 64 -16.58 -11.26 0.22
CA LYS A 64 -17.56 -12.19 0.80
C LYS A 64 -17.28 -12.39 2.29
N ASP A 65 -17.89 -11.56 3.13
CA ASP A 65 -18.02 -11.81 4.58
C ASP A 65 -19.27 -12.67 4.85
N ASP A 66 -19.45 -13.74 4.08
CA ASP A 66 -20.41 -14.81 4.41
C ASP A 66 -19.80 -15.83 5.41
N ASN A 67 -18.57 -15.61 5.87
CA ASN A 67 -17.94 -16.41 6.91
C ASN A 67 -18.33 -15.89 8.29
N GLU A 68 -19.63 -15.87 8.61
CA GLU A 68 -20.03 -15.83 10.01
C GLU A 68 -19.38 -17.04 10.71
N ALA A 69 -18.53 -16.76 11.69
CA ALA A 69 -17.94 -17.80 12.51
C ALA A 69 -19.07 -18.64 13.12
N GLN A 70 -19.18 -19.90 12.71
CA GLN A 70 -20.24 -20.81 13.20
C GLN A 70 -20.11 -21.12 14.70
N ILE A 71 -19.04 -20.64 15.35
CA ILE A 71 -18.73 -20.90 16.74
C ILE A 71 -18.68 -19.57 17.48
N SER A 72 -19.45 -19.48 18.57
CA SER A 72 -19.47 -18.32 19.46
C SER A 72 -18.12 -18.22 20.20
N PRO A 73 -17.43 -17.06 20.15
CA PRO A 73 -16.16 -16.86 20.86
C PRO A 73 -16.25 -17.14 22.36
N GLU A 74 -17.43 -16.92 22.95
CA GLU A 74 -17.71 -17.17 24.37
C GLU A 74 -17.57 -18.63 24.75
N SER A 75 -17.71 -19.57 23.81
CA SER A 75 -17.53 -21.00 24.06
C SER A 75 -16.09 -21.41 24.37
N PHE A 76 -15.11 -20.55 24.09
CA PHE A 76 -13.69 -20.79 24.37
C PHE A 76 -13.21 -20.17 25.69
N LEU A 77 -14.04 -19.35 26.34
CA LEU A 77 -13.66 -18.63 27.56
C LEU A 77 -13.67 -19.53 28.79
N ARG A 78 -12.69 -19.33 29.67
CA ARG A 78 -12.72 -19.83 31.05
C ARG A 78 -13.53 -18.88 31.95
N ASP A 79 -13.91 -19.34 33.14
CA ASP A 79 -14.78 -18.62 34.07
C ASP A 79 -14.26 -17.22 34.48
N ASP A 80 -12.94 -17.00 34.45
CA ASP A 80 -12.27 -15.74 34.78
C ASP A 80 -11.82 -14.92 33.56
N GLU A 81 -12.12 -15.37 32.35
CA GLU A 81 -11.76 -14.71 31.11
C GLU A 81 -12.91 -13.86 30.55
N LYS A 82 -12.54 -12.82 29.82
CA LYS A 82 -13.50 -11.94 29.13
C LYS A 82 -13.10 -11.80 27.68
N PHE A 83 -14.04 -12.06 26.78
CA PHE A 83 -13.84 -11.77 25.37
C PHE A 83 -13.75 -10.26 25.13
N LEU A 84 -12.70 -9.85 24.43
CA LEU A 84 -12.51 -8.50 23.93
C LEU A 84 -12.60 -8.54 22.40
N PRO A 85 -13.71 -8.07 21.80
CA PRO A 85 -13.86 -8.09 20.35
C PRO A 85 -12.82 -7.16 19.71
N THR A 86 -12.11 -7.68 18.70
CA THR A 86 -11.25 -6.88 17.83
C THR A 86 -12.11 -6.15 16.80
N THR A 87 -11.79 -4.89 16.50
CA THR A 87 -12.55 -4.12 15.51
C THR A 87 -12.12 -4.49 14.09
N CYS A 88 -13.10 -4.57 13.18
CA CYS A 88 -12.88 -4.79 11.75
C CYS A 88 -13.24 -3.53 10.94
N GLN A 89 -12.82 -2.35 11.41
CA GLN A 89 -13.15 -1.12 10.70
C GLN A 89 -12.24 -0.94 9.48
N SER A 90 -12.84 -0.62 8.32
CA SER A 90 -12.10 -0.06 7.19
C SER A 90 -11.89 1.43 7.45
N PHE A 91 -10.68 1.92 7.19
CA PHE A 91 -10.34 3.34 7.30
C PHE A 91 -10.48 4.08 5.97
N ILE A 92 -10.92 3.39 4.92
CA ILE A 92 -11.06 3.94 3.58
C ILE A 92 -12.52 4.33 3.35
N GLU A 93 -12.73 5.59 2.99
CA GLU A 93 -14.03 6.20 2.74
C GLU A 93 -13.94 7.10 1.51
N ASN A 94 -15.09 7.48 0.94
CA ASN A 94 -15.18 8.46 -0.17
C ASN A 94 -14.35 8.06 -1.41
N ILE A 95 -14.46 6.80 -1.84
CA ILE A 95 -13.77 6.33 -3.03
C ILE A 95 -14.42 6.97 -4.28
N HIS A 96 -13.62 7.70 -5.05
CA HIS A 96 -14.03 8.31 -6.32
C HIS A 96 -13.25 7.69 -7.47
N GLN A 97 -13.98 7.17 -8.46
CA GLN A 97 -13.40 6.58 -9.65
C GLN A 97 -13.90 7.34 -10.88
N GLN A 98 -12.96 7.81 -11.70
CA GLN A 98 -13.26 8.52 -12.94
C GLN A 98 -12.52 7.86 -14.09
N PHE A 99 -13.28 7.49 -15.13
CA PHE A 99 -12.73 6.98 -16.37
C PHE A 99 -12.77 8.08 -17.43
N LEU A 100 -11.61 8.40 -17.98
CA LEU A 100 -11.50 9.39 -19.06
C LEU A 100 -11.44 8.65 -20.39
N HIS A 101 -12.55 8.66 -21.13
CA HIS A 101 -12.60 8.19 -22.52
C HIS A 101 -12.29 9.36 -23.45
N ASN A 102 -11.38 9.15 -24.41
CA ASN A 102 -11.03 10.19 -25.38
C ASN A 102 -12.03 10.33 -26.54
N HIS A 103 -13.07 9.50 -26.64
CA HIS A 103 -14.19 9.65 -27.57
C HIS A 103 -15.38 8.78 -27.12
N VAL A 104 -16.55 9.39 -26.88
CA VAL A 104 -17.89 9.10 -27.43
C VAL A 104 -18.93 9.93 -26.64
N ASP A 105 -19.71 10.73 -27.37
CA ASP A 105 -20.92 11.41 -26.91
C ASP A 105 -21.96 10.35 -26.51
N ASP A 106 -22.28 10.23 -25.22
CA ASP A 106 -23.60 9.87 -24.65
C ASP A 106 -23.44 9.24 -23.24
N ALA A 107 -23.90 9.97 -22.23
CA ALA A 107 -23.55 9.78 -20.82
C ALA A 107 -24.46 8.82 -20.03
N GLN A 108 -25.16 7.87 -20.67
CA GLN A 108 -26.23 7.11 -19.99
C GLN A 108 -26.13 5.56 -20.01
N GLU A 109 -25.16 4.95 -20.69
CA GLU A 109 -24.93 3.48 -20.69
C GLU A 109 -23.59 3.08 -20.00
N LEU A 110 -23.18 3.80 -18.96
CA LEU A 110 -21.78 3.81 -18.53
C LEU A 110 -21.36 2.62 -17.63
N ASP A 111 -22.21 2.13 -16.72
CA ASP A 111 -21.75 1.19 -15.68
C ASP A 111 -21.52 -0.26 -16.18
N ALA A 112 -22.34 -0.75 -17.11
CA ALA A 112 -22.19 -2.11 -17.65
C ALA A 112 -21.05 -2.20 -18.70
N ALA A 113 -20.87 -1.15 -19.50
CA ALA A 113 -19.84 -1.08 -20.53
C ALA A 113 -18.42 -0.90 -19.95
N VAL A 114 -18.29 -0.28 -18.76
CA VAL A 114 -17.00 -0.09 -18.08
C VAL A 114 -16.46 -1.42 -17.53
N THR A 115 -17.32 -2.27 -16.98
CA THR A 115 -16.92 -3.61 -16.49
C THR A 115 -16.46 -4.51 -17.64
N SER A 116 -17.14 -4.46 -18.80
CA SER A 116 -16.67 -5.17 -20.00
C SER A 116 -15.39 -4.55 -20.57
N SER A 117 -15.27 -3.21 -20.54
CA SER A 117 -14.07 -2.52 -21.03
C SER A 117 -12.85 -2.80 -20.15
N LEU A 118 -12.98 -2.98 -18.83
CA LEU A 118 -11.86 -3.37 -17.97
C LEU A 118 -11.32 -4.78 -18.27
N GLN A 119 -12.19 -5.68 -18.73
CA GLN A 119 -11.77 -6.99 -19.27
C GLN A 119 -11.01 -6.85 -20.59
N ASP A 120 -11.27 -5.78 -21.36
CA ASP A 120 -10.58 -5.44 -22.60
C ASP A 120 -9.37 -4.48 -22.42
N ILE A 121 -9.29 -3.74 -21.31
CA ILE A 121 -8.44 -2.53 -21.14
C ILE A 121 -6.95 -2.82 -21.08
N ASP A 122 -6.50 -4.01 -20.67
CA ASP A 122 -5.10 -4.33 -20.99
C ASP A 122 -4.74 -5.82 -20.83
N PRO A 123 -4.27 -6.52 -21.87
CA PRO A 123 -3.48 -7.75 -21.68
C PRO A 123 -2.27 -7.55 -20.74
N GLN A 124 -1.93 -6.31 -20.41
CA GLN A 124 -0.85 -5.93 -19.50
C GLN A 124 -1.31 -5.53 -18.09
N TRP A 125 -2.54 -5.82 -17.66
CA TRP A 125 -3.04 -5.46 -16.32
C TRP A 125 -2.10 -5.89 -15.18
N ARG A 126 -1.39 -7.03 -15.34
CA ARG A 126 -0.38 -7.54 -14.40
C ARG A 126 0.90 -6.70 -14.30
N LYS A 127 1.15 -5.80 -15.26
CA LYS A 127 2.32 -4.90 -15.24
C LYS A 127 2.13 -3.70 -14.32
N PHE A 128 0.91 -3.48 -13.85
CA PHE A 128 0.59 -2.40 -12.92
C PHE A 128 0.82 -2.84 -11.48
N SER A 129 1.38 -1.94 -10.70
CA SER A 129 1.48 -2.03 -9.24
C SER A 129 1.12 -0.66 -8.69
N LEU A 130 -0.08 -0.56 -8.13
CA LEU A 130 -0.71 0.66 -7.64
C LEU A 130 -0.71 0.62 -6.13
N ASP A 131 0.14 1.44 -5.52
CA ASP A 131 0.23 1.54 -4.06
C ASP A 131 -0.97 2.29 -3.49
N LEU A 132 -1.61 1.75 -2.45
CA LEU A 132 -2.60 2.51 -1.68
C LEU A 132 -1.97 3.71 -0.97
N LEU A 133 -0.69 3.58 -0.61
CA LEU A 133 0.03 4.57 0.17
C LEU A 133 1.36 4.93 -0.51
N PRO A 134 1.37 5.89 -1.45
CA PRO A 134 2.58 6.27 -2.16
C PRO A 134 3.60 6.90 -1.22
N LYS A 135 4.81 6.34 -1.20
CA LYS A 135 5.93 6.83 -0.37
C LYS A 135 7.24 6.75 -1.12
N VAL A 136 8.19 7.59 -0.72
CA VAL A 136 9.58 7.56 -1.21
C VAL A 136 10.49 7.17 -0.05
N LEU A 137 11.46 6.31 -0.33
CA LEU A 137 12.50 5.94 0.64
C LEU A 137 13.67 6.92 0.55
N LEU A 138 14.02 7.53 1.68
CA LEU A 138 15.24 8.35 1.78
C LEU A 138 16.47 7.46 1.59
N SER A 139 17.46 7.93 0.81
CA SER A 139 18.70 7.18 0.57
C SER A 139 19.53 6.93 1.83
N ARG A 140 19.35 7.75 2.87
CA ARG A 140 19.96 7.61 4.18
C ARG A 140 18.92 7.85 5.25
N GLY A 141 18.70 6.85 6.09
CA GLY A 141 17.75 6.91 7.19
C GLY A 141 17.68 5.59 7.95
N SER A 142 16.91 5.56 9.03
CA SER A 142 16.72 4.37 9.87
C SER A 142 16.16 3.19 9.08
N MET A 143 15.21 3.43 8.17
CA MET A 143 14.60 2.38 7.34
C MET A 143 15.63 1.71 6.41
N VAL A 144 16.45 2.49 5.70
CA VAL A 144 17.51 1.91 4.84
C VAL A 144 18.52 1.12 5.67
N LYS A 145 18.93 1.67 6.82
CA LYS A 145 19.83 0.96 7.74
C LYS A 145 19.21 -0.36 8.21
N LEU A 146 17.93 -0.37 8.58
CA LEU A 146 17.21 -1.56 9.00
C LEU A 146 17.15 -2.62 7.87
N LEU A 147 16.85 -2.22 6.63
CA LEU A 147 16.83 -3.12 5.47
C LEU A 147 18.20 -3.76 5.23
N CYS A 148 19.28 -2.99 5.34
CA CYS A 148 20.65 -3.49 5.20
C CYS A 148 21.04 -4.43 6.36
N ASP A 149 20.89 -3.98 7.61
CA ASP A 149 21.35 -4.70 8.80
C ASP A 149 20.56 -6.02 9.01
N SER A 150 19.27 -6.04 8.65
CA SER A 150 18.45 -7.26 8.70
C SER A 150 18.74 -8.24 7.56
N GLY A 151 19.36 -7.77 6.47
CA GLY A 151 19.54 -8.52 5.22
C GLY A 151 18.28 -8.63 4.37
N VAL A 152 17.22 -7.88 4.68
CA VAL A 152 15.95 -7.84 3.91
C VAL A 152 16.12 -7.11 2.58
N ALA A 153 17.11 -6.21 2.46
CA ALA A 153 17.39 -5.49 1.22
C ALA A 153 17.63 -6.40 -0.01
N LYS A 154 17.94 -7.68 0.18
CA LYS A 154 18.11 -8.66 -0.92
C LYS A 154 16.79 -9.07 -1.60
N TYR A 155 15.65 -8.74 -1.01
CA TYR A 155 14.33 -9.10 -1.53
C TYR A 155 13.69 -7.96 -2.34
N CYS A 156 14.35 -6.82 -2.47
CA CYS A 156 13.83 -5.67 -3.22
C CYS A 156 14.93 -4.97 -4.02
N GLU A 157 14.51 -4.31 -5.09
CA GLU A 157 15.35 -3.45 -5.92
C GLU A 157 14.83 -2.01 -5.83
N PHE A 158 15.72 -1.04 -6.06
CA PHE A 158 15.39 0.38 -5.93
C PHE A 158 15.69 1.13 -7.22
N LYS A 159 14.80 2.07 -7.55
CA LYS A 159 15.00 3.07 -8.58
C LYS A 159 15.11 4.45 -7.94
N CYS A 160 16.11 5.22 -8.32
CA CYS A 160 16.28 6.59 -7.84
C CYS A 160 15.16 7.50 -8.35
N VAL A 161 14.71 8.42 -7.50
CA VAL A 161 13.89 9.56 -7.93
C VAL A 161 14.76 10.47 -8.78
N ASP A 162 14.29 10.73 -10.00
CA ASP A 162 15.06 11.44 -11.02
C ASP A 162 14.95 12.97 -10.89
N ARG A 163 13.74 13.47 -10.61
CA ARG A 163 13.46 14.92 -10.58
C ARG A 163 12.48 15.27 -9.49
N PHE A 164 12.72 16.42 -8.85
CA PHE A 164 11.77 17.09 -7.97
C PHE A 164 11.12 18.24 -8.73
N LEU A 165 9.80 18.39 -8.61
CA LEU A 165 9.05 19.45 -9.28
C LEU A 165 8.41 20.36 -8.23
N SER A 166 8.41 21.66 -8.49
CA SER A 166 7.68 22.68 -7.73
C SER A 166 6.62 23.30 -8.61
N TYR A 167 5.51 23.74 -8.00
CA TYR A 167 4.46 24.50 -8.67
C TYR A 167 4.78 26.00 -8.59
N SER A 168 4.73 26.68 -9.73
CA SER A 168 4.95 28.11 -9.89
C SER A 168 3.79 28.72 -10.69
N ALA A 169 2.90 29.43 -9.99
CA ALA A 169 1.71 30.05 -10.59
C ALA A 169 2.04 31.09 -11.68
N ASN A 170 3.26 31.65 -11.66
CA ASN A 170 3.69 32.72 -12.56
C ASN A 170 4.17 32.19 -13.93
N LYS A 171 4.30 30.86 -14.09
CA LYS A 171 4.74 30.21 -15.33
C LYS A 171 3.55 29.54 -16.02
N SER A 172 2.78 30.31 -16.78
CA SER A 172 1.77 29.78 -17.71
C SER A 172 2.38 29.63 -19.11
N PRO A 173 2.13 28.55 -19.87
CA PRO A 173 1.14 27.48 -19.65
C PRO A 173 1.62 26.28 -18.83
N ASN A 174 2.92 26.18 -18.49
CA ASN A 174 3.47 25.05 -17.74
C ASN A 174 3.92 25.48 -16.33
N PRO A 175 3.07 25.28 -15.31
CA PRO A 175 3.34 25.76 -13.97
C PRO A 175 4.30 24.86 -13.18
N LEU A 176 4.75 23.73 -13.73
CA LEU A 176 5.68 22.82 -13.04
C LEU A 176 7.12 23.09 -13.47
N GLU A 177 7.99 23.34 -12.48
CA GLU A 177 9.42 23.57 -12.70
C GLU A 177 10.28 22.57 -11.92
N VAL A 178 11.43 22.20 -12.50
CA VAL A 178 12.39 21.31 -11.83
C VAL A 178 13.09 22.07 -10.73
N VAL A 179 13.06 21.52 -9.51
CA VAL A 179 13.80 22.04 -8.37
C VAL A 179 15.28 21.66 -8.54
N PRO A 180 16.21 22.61 -8.56
CA PRO A 180 17.63 22.33 -8.62
C PRO A 180 18.09 21.55 -7.37
N CYS A 181 18.64 20.36 -7.56
CA CYS A 181 19.07 19.47 -6.46
C CYS A 181 20.59 19.27 -6.43
N SER A 182 21.32 19.84 -7.39
CA SER A 182 22.77 19.85 -7.41
C SER A 182 23.32 21.26 -7.55
N ARG A 183 24.58 21.45 -7.13
CA ARG A 183 25.30 22.70 -7.34
C ARG A 183 25.24 23.15 -8.81
N GLY A 184 25.48 22.24 -9.75
CA GLY A 184 25.47 22.55 -11.19
C GLY A 184 24.10 22.96 -11.72
N GLU A 185 23.01 22.40 -11.17
CA GLU A 185 21.65 22.83 -11.50
C GLU A 185 21.31 24.19 -10.91
N ILE A 186 21.78 24.49 -9.69
CA ILE A 186 21.58 25.82 -9.08
C ILE A 186 22.17 26.90 -9.98
N PHE A 187 23.40 26.70 -10.47
CA PHE A 187 24.05 27.68 -11.37
C PHE A 187 23.38 27.80 -12.76
N ARG A 188 22.60 26.80 -13.18
CA ARG A 188 21.88 26.81 -14.46
C ARG A 188 20.42 27.25 -14.31
N SER A 189 19.94 27.44 -13.09
CA SER A 189 18.53 27.70 -12.82
C SER A 189 18.23 29.18 -12.84
N ASP A 190 17.25 29.57 -13.65
CA ASP A 190 16.71 30.94 -13.66
C ASP A 190 15.75 31.21 -12.49
N ALA A 191 15.44 30.20 -11.67
CA ALA A 191 14.54 30.35 -10.52
C ALA A 191 15.23 30.98 -9.29
N ILE A 192 16.56 31.05 -9.26
CA ILE A 192 17.33 31.57 -8.11
C ILE A 192 18.20 32.73 -8.59
N SER A 193 17.93 33.93 -8.07
CA SER A 193 18.77 35.11 -8.33
C SER A 193 19.94 35.19 -7.34
N PHE A 194 21.09 35.66 -7.80
CA PHE A 194 22.20 36.00 -6.92
C PHE A 194 21.84 37.22 -6.07
N VAL A 195 22.04 37.13 -4.76
CA VAL A 195 21.97 38.26 -3.84
C VAL A 195 23.39 38.69 -3.52
N LEU A 196 23.76 39.91 -3.90
CA LEU A 196 25.04 40.53 -3.53
C LEU A 196 24.81 41.37 -2.26
N TYR A 197 25.62 41.13 -1.23
CA TYR A 197 25.68 41.94 0.00
C TYR A 197 26.84 42.93 -0.08
#